data_AF-A0A3B3YSG9-F1
#
_entry.id   AF-A0A3B3YSG9-F1
#
_cell.length_a   1.000
_cell.length_b   1.000
_cell.length_c   1.000
_cell.angle_alpha   90.00
_cell.angle_beta   90.00
_cell.angle_gamma   90.00
#
_symmetry.space_group_name_H-M   'P 1'
#
loop_
_entity.id
_entity.type
_entity.pdbx_description
1 polymer ?
#
loop_
_entity_poly.entity_id
_entity_poly.type
_entity_poly.pdbx_seq_one_letter_code
_entity_poly.pdbx_strand_id
1 'polypeptide(L)'
;MASGHLCKLHSAASRLLYGATLRNVHTCLVPLRQKSSVNPSLIQGHNCEVEIGVTSDGKTIVCYHPAVDVPYELTQPIERPDPLTNQAETHDQVLKAHLSKEVLVGKEGPTIEELSKMFFTTKHRFYPKGQYVSRRINKKPPKDR
;
A
#
# COMPACT_ATOMS: atom_id res chain seq x y z
N MET A 1 -34.86 -82.02 12.28
CA MET A 1 -35.41 -82.77 11.12
C MET A 1 -35.82 -81.72 10.10
N ALA A 2 -35.44 -81.68 8.83
CA ALA A 2 -34.65 -82.52 7.93
C ALA A 2 -33.96 -81.53 6.95
N SER A 3 -32.65 -81.59 6.71
CA SER A 3 -31.99 -82.35 5.64
C SER A 3 -32.64 -82.24 4.25
N GLY A 4 -32.07 -81.35 3.42
CA GLY A 4 -31.45 -81.71 2.14
C GLY A 4 -32.33 -81.74 0.89
N HIS A 5 -31.97 -80.94 -0.11
CA HIS A 5 -31.99 -81.42 -1.50
C HIS A 5 -30.91 -80.71 -2.33
N LEU A 6 -30.04 -81.50 -2.94
CA LEU A 6 -29.00 -81.10 -3.89
C LEU A 6 -29.53 -81.35 -5.30
N CYS A 7 -29.47 -80.34 -6.18
CA CYS A 7 -29.62 -80.52 -7.62
C CYS A 7 -28.44 -79.86 -8.37
N LYS A 8 -27.56 -80.74 -8.86
CA LYS A 8 -26.68 -80.65 -10.05
C LYS A 8 -27.49 -80.12 -11.26
N LEU A 9 -27.01 -79.47 -12.32
CA LEU A 9 -25.73 -79.02 -12.90
C LEU A 9 -26.10 -78.12 -14.11
N HIS A 10 -25.19 -77.25 -14.56
CA HIS A 10 -24.66 -77.11 -15.95
C HIS A 10 -24.38 -75.66 -16.41
N SER A 11 -23.08 -75.39 -16.59
CA SER A 11 -22.43 -74.81 -17.78
C SER A 11 -23.03 -73.56 -18.45
N ALA A 12 -22.34 -72.42 -18.32
CA ALA A 12 -21.49 -71.84 -19.37
C ALA A 12 -21.10 -70.40 -18.99
N ALA A 13 -19.82 -70.16 -18.73
CA ALA A 13 -19.26 -68.81 -18.82
C ALA A 13 -17.86 -68.89 -19.41
N SER A 14 -17.77 -68.37 -20.63
CA SER A 14 -16.58 -68.24 -21.44
C SER A 14 -15.49 -67.44 -20.72
N ARG A 15 -14.30 -68.03 -20.78
CA ARG A 15 -12.97 -67.43 -20.69
C ARG A 15 -12.95 -65.93 -21.02
N LEU A 16 -12.21 -65.16 -20.22
CA LEU A 16 -10.94 -64.54 -20.63
C LEU A 16 -10.34 -63.77 -19.45
N LEU A 17 -9.21 -64.27 -18.93
CA LEU A 17 -8.27 -63.50 -18.12
C LEU A 17 -6.87 -63.68 -18.72
N TYR A 18 -6.08 -62.63 -18.49
CA TYR A 18 -4.61 -62.52 -18.56
C TYR A 18 -3.99 -61.96 -19.84
N GLY A 19 -3.42 -60.75 -19.66
CA GLY A 19 -2.02 -60.52 -20.01
C GLY A 19 -1.75 -59.35 -20.95
N ALA A 20 -1.60 -58.14 -20.42
CA ALA A 20 -0.79 -57.11 -21.07
C ALA A 20 -0.10 -56.22 -20.04
N THR A 21 1.22 -56.27 -20.06
CA THR A 21 2.19 -55.50 -19.29
C THR A 21 2.09 -54.00 -19.64
N LEU A 22 1.79 -53.15 -18.66
CA LEU A 22 1.85 -51.70 -18.84
C LEU A 22 3.25 -51.19 -18.46
N ARG A 23 3.89 -50.60 -19.47
CA ARG A 23 5.20 -49.95 -19.37
C ARG A 23 5.11 -48.74 -18.44
N ASN A 24 6.02 -48.69 -17.47
CA ASN A 24 6.17 -47.58 -16.55
C ASN A 24 6.84 -46.40 -17.27
N VAL A 25 6.03 -45.45 -17.72
CA VAL A 25 6.52 -44.16 -18.25
C VAL A 25 6.52 -43.19 -17.08
N HIS A 26 7.70 -42.98 -16.48
CA HIS A 26 7.92 -41.88 -15.55
C HIS A 26 7.87 -40.57 -16.34
N THR A 27 6.68 -40.01 -16.51
CA THR A 27 6.51 -38.59 -16.79
C THR A 27 6.92 -37.83 -15.53
N CYS A 28 7.96 -37.00 -15.64
CA CYS A 28 8.39 -36.08 -14.61
C CYS A 28 7.27 -35.06 -14.33
N LEU A 29 6.38 -35.39 -13.42
CA LEU A 29 5.37 -34.48 -12.91
C LEU A 29 6.09 -33.48 -11.98
N VAL A 30 6.40 -32.30 -12.50
CA VAL A 30 6.74 -31.14 -11.68
C VAL A 30 5.52 -30.86 -10.79
N PRO A 31 5.68 -30.72 -9.46
CA PRO A 31 4.54 -30.43 -8.60
C PRO A 31 3.89 -29.12 -9.05
N LEU A 32 2.62 -29.19 -9.45
CA LEU A 32 1.79 -28.02 -9.68
C LEU A 32 1.78 -27.22 -8.38
N ARG A 33 2.49 -26.09 -8.38
CA ARG A 33 2.51 -25.11 -7.30
C ARG A 33 1.07 -24.84 -6.88
N GLN A 34 0.71 -25.26 -5.67
CA GLN A 34 -0.50 -24.78 -5.02
C GLN A 34 -0.30 -23.28 -4.78
N LYS A 35 -0.81 -22.46 -5.70
CA LYS A 35 -1.11 -21.06 -5.39
C LYS A 35 -2.19 -21.13 -4.32
N SER A 36 -1.83 -20.94 -3.06
CA SER A 36 -2.81 -20.77 -2.00
C SER A 36 -3.65 -19.54 -2.37
N SER A 37 -4.90 -19.75 -2.78
CA SER A 37 -5.85 -18.67 -3.01
C SER A 37 -6.35 -18.13 -1.67
N VAL A 38 -5.42 -17.67 -0.83
CA VAL A 38 -5.79 -16.75 0.25
C VAL A 38 -6.08 -15.45 -0.47
N ASN A 39 -7.31 -14.94 -0.33
CA ASN A 39 -7.75 -13.71 -1.01
C ASN A 39 -6.66 -12.63 -0.89
N PRO A 40 -6.00 -12.23 -1.99
CA PRO A 40 -4.90 -11.26 -1.95
C PRO A 40 -5.39 -9.90 -1.44
N SER A 41 -6.69 -9.63 -1.52
CA SER A 41 -7.36 -8.44 -1.03
C SER A 41 -7.22 -8.18 0.48
N LEU A 42 -6.88 -9.18 1.30
CA LEU A 42 -6.61 -8.98 2.74
C LEU A 42 -5.17 -8.54 3.04
N ILE A 43 -4.24 -8.71 2.09
CA ILE A 43 -2.81 -8.38 2.22
C ILE A 43 -2.41 -7.22 1.28
N GLN A 44 -3.26 -6.88 0.32
CA GLN A 44 -3.04 -5.78 -0.62
C GLN A 44 -3.26 -4.44 0.09
N GLY A 45 -2.24 -4.00 0.82
CA GLY A 45 -2.15 -2.63 1.32
C GLY A 45 -2.12 -1.66 0.16
N HIS A 46 -2.61 -0.44 0.37
CA HIS A 46 -2.68 0.64 -0.61
C HIS A 46 -1.31 1.08 -1.20
N ASN A 47 -0.19 0.56 -0.67
CA ASN A 47 1.16 0.97 -1.04
C ASN A 47 1.90 -0.03 -1.95
N CYS A 48 1.72 -1.33 -1.72
CA CYS A 48 2.46 -2.39 -2.41
C CYS A 48 1.62 -3.65 -2.58
N GLU A 49 1.79 -4.31 -3.73
CA GLU A 49 1.29 -5.67 -3.94
C GLU A 49 2.34 -6.64 -3.40
N VAL A 50 1.98 -7.48 -2.43
CA VAL A 50 2.94 -8.36 -1.75
C VAL A 50 2.68 -9.80 -2.11
N GLU A 51 3.68 -10.46 -2.70
CA GLU A 51 3.69 -11.89 -2.97
C GLU A 51 4.74 -12.57 -2.09
N ILE A 52 4.32 -13.53 -1.27
CA ILE A 52 5.21 -14.29 -0.38
C ILE A 52 5.36 -15.71 -0.93
N GLY A 53 6.61 -16.13 -1.13
CA GLY A 53 7.00 -17.46 -1.54
C GLY A 53 7.94 -18.11 -0.54
N VAL A 54 8.09 -19.42 -0.65
CA VAL A 54 9.10 -20.20 0.07
C VAL A 54 9.91 -20.96 -0.98
N THR A 55 11.24 -21.02 -0.83
CA THR A 55 12.13 -21.80 -1.70
C THR A 55 11.81 -23.30 -1.61
N SER A 56 12.16 -24.10 -2.62
CA SER A 56 11.96 -25.57 -2.63
C SER A 56 12.43 -26.26 -1.36
N ASP A 57 13.52 -25.75 -0.78
CA ASP A 57 14.19 -26.34 0.38
C ASP A 57 13.48 -26.01 1.70
N GLY A 58 12.47 -25.13 1.69
CA GLY A 58 11.70 -24.73 2.88
C GLY A 58 12.45 -23.84 3.88
N LYS A 59 13.74 -23.55 3.64
CA LYS A 59 14.62 -22.82 4.57
C LYS A 59 14.59 -21.30 4.44
N THR A 60 14.10 -20.79 3.31
CA THR A 60 14.11 -19.36 2.98
C THR A 60 12.72 -18.92 2.54
N ILE A 61 12.24 -17.83 3.14
CA ILE A 61 11.04 -17.12 2.73
C ILE A 61 11.47 -15.96 1.83
N VAL A 62 10.85 -15.87 0.66
CA VAL A 62 11.11 -14.82 -0.34
C VAL A 62 9.88 -13.93 -0.40
N CYS A 63 10.08 -12.62 -0.30
CA CYS A 63 9.01 -11.63 -0.38
C CYS A 63 9.24 -10.74 -1.61
N TYR A 64 8.28 -10.73 -2.53
CA TYR A 64 8.22 -9.80 -3.64
C TYR A 64 7.19 -8.71 -3.30
N HIS A 65 7.63 -7.45 -3.30
CA HIS A 65 6.78 -6.31 -2.89
C HIS A 65 6.96 -5.11 -3.82
N PRO A 66 6.55 -5.20 -5.09
CA PRO A 66 6.52 -4.05 -5.99
C PRO A 66 5.71 -2.90 -5.39
N ALA A 67 6.22 -1.68 -5.57
CA ALA A 67 5.47 -0.47 -5.28
C ALA A 67 4.34 -0.32 -6.32
N VAL A 68 3.16 0.10 -5.86
CA VAL A 68 2.00 0.32 -6.73
C VAL A 68 1.92 1.82 -7.05
N ASP A 69 1.82 2.15 -8.34
CA ASP A 69 1.62 3.53 -8.78
C ASP A 69 0.16 3.98 -8.58
N VAL A 70 -0.05 5.27 -8.30
CA VAL A 70 -1.40 5.84 -8.21
C VAL A 70 -1.97 6.02 -9.63
N PRO A 71 -3.11 5.42 -9.97
CA PRO A 71 -3.68 5.53 -11.31
C PRO A 71 -4.17 6.95 -11.60
N TYR A 72 -4.09 7.36 -12.87
CA TYR A 72 -4.43 8.71 -13.32
C TYR A 72 -5.87 9.11 -12.98
N GLU A 73 -6.81 8.16 -13.02
CA GLU A 73 -8.23 8.38 -12.70
C GLU A 73 -8.47 8.79 -11.24
N LEU A 74 -7.53 8.50 -10.33
CA LEU A 74 -7.57 8.90 -8.93
C LEU A 74 -6.81 10.21 -8.66
N THR A 75 -6.37 10.91 -9.71
CA THR A 75 -5.70 12.22 -9.59
C THR A 75 -6.66 13.35 -9.96
N GLN A 76 -6.42 14.54 -9.41
CA GLN A 76 -7.17 15.75 -9.74
C GLN A 76 -6.27 16.74 -10.49
N PRO A 77 -6.78 17.46 -11.49
CA PRO A 77 -6.01 18.49 -12.18
C PRO A 77 -5.66 19.61 -11.20
N ILE A 78 -4.44 20.14 -11.31
CA ILE A 78 -4.02 21.29 -10.52
C ILE A 78 -4.76 22.53 -11.04
N GLU A 79 -5.55 23.16 -10.17
CA GLU A 79 -6.24 24.41 -10.49
C GLU A 79 -5.22 25.50 -10.83
N ARG A 80 -5.37 26.09 -12.01
CA ARG A 80 -4.56 27.25 -12.44
C ARG A 80 -5.42 28.49 -12.26
N PRO A 81 -5.06 29.39 -11.33
CA PRO A 81 -5.87 30.58 -11.12
C PRO A 81 -5.74 31.52 -12.33
N ASP A 82 -6.83 32.20 -12.69
CA ASP A 82 -6.87 33.01 -13.92
C ASP A 82 -5.95 34.25 -13.82
N PRO A 83 -5.15 34.54 -14.87
CA PRO A 83 -4.19 35.65 -14.84
C PRO A 83 -4.87 37.04 -14.77
N LEU A 84 -6.15 37.14 -15.11
CA LEU A 84 -6.95 38.37 -15.00
C LEU A 84 -7.46 38.62 -13.57
N THR A 85 -7.63 37.56 -12.79
CA THR A 85 -8.10 37.60 -11.41
C THR A 85 -6.91 37.71 -10.44
N ASN A 86 -5.75 37.19 -10.83
CA ASN A 86 -4.50 37.28 -10.10
C ASN A 86 -3.73 38.55 -10.46
N GLN A 87 -3.90 39.61 -9.68
CA GLN A 87 -3.05 40.80 -9.76
C GLN A 87 -1.55 40.46 -9.64
N ALA A 88 -1.22 39.38 -8.95
CA ALA A 88 0.15 38.91 -8.73
C ALA A 88 0.80 38.23 -9.96
N GLU A 89 0.07 37.92 -11.03
CA GLU A 89 0.60 37.23 -12.23
C GLU A 89 0.66 38.15 -13.46
N THR A 90 0.14 39.38 -13.37
CA THR A 90 0.32 40.40 -14.41
C THR A 90 1.78 40.89 -14.37
N HIS A 91 2.53 40.67 -15.46
CA HIS A 91 4.01 40.81 -15.55
C HIS A 91 4.61 42.02 -14.81
N ASP A 92 3.99 43.20 -14.91
CA ASP A 92 4.49 44.45 -14.31
C ASP A 92 4.14 44.62 -12.83
N GLN A 93 3.10 43.93 -12.33
CA GLN A 93 2.69 43.96 -10.93
C GLN A 93 3.44 42.92 -10.09
N VAL A 94 3.84 41.79 -10.70
CA VAL A 94 4.66 40.75 -10.04
C VAL A 94 5.95 41.37 -9.51
N LEU A 95 6.67 42.10 -10.37
CA LEU A 95 7.92 42.79 -10.01
C LEU A 95 7.69 43.88 -8.96
N LYS A 96 6.58 44.64 -9.04
CA LYS A 96 6.23 45.66 -8.05
C LYS A 96 5.86 45.09 -6.68
N ALA A 97 5.09 44.00 -6.62
CA ALA A 97 4.66 43.35 -5.38
C ALA A 97 5.82 42.69 -4.61
N HIS A 98 6.78 42.09 -5.32
CA HIS A 98 8.00 41.56 -4.70
C HIS A 98 8.93 42.66 -4.17
N LEU A 99 8.89 43.86 -4.78
CA LEU A 99 9.72 45.00 -4.40
C LEU A 99 9.06 45.91 -3.35
N SER A 100 7.73 45.92 -3.23
CA SER A 100 6.99 46.75 -2.28
C SER A 100 7.04 46.20 -0.86
N LYS A 101 8.24 46.21 -0.25
CA LYS A 101 8.41 46.10 1.21
C LYS A 101 7.58 47.16 1.94
N GLU A 102 7.23 48.24 1.26
CA GLU A 102 6.37 49.34 1.72
C GLU A 102 5.01 48.90 2.25
N VAL A 103 4.40 47.82 1.72
CA VAL A 103 3.11 47.29 2.22
C VAL A 103 3.21 46.72 3.65
N LEU A 104 4.43 46.38 4.08
CA LEU A 104 4.74 45.81 5.40
C LEU A 104 5.39 46.84 6.35
N VAL A 105 5.79 48.02 5.88
CA VAL A 105 6.38 49.05 6.74
C VAL A 105 5.27 49.70 7.56
N GLY A 106 5.24 49.42 8.86
CA GLY A 106 4.35 50.08 9.81
C GLY A 106 3.03 49.36 10.11
N LYS A 107 2.78 48.18 9.52
CA LYS A 107 1.69 47.32 9.97
C LYS A 107 2.15 46.54 11.20
N GLU A 108 1.47 46.75 12.33
CA GLU A 108 1.55 45.84 13.46
C GLU A 108 1.19 44.44 12.93
N GLY A 109 2.00 43.43 13.27
CA GLY A 109 1.88 42.09 12.68
C GLY A 109 0.48 41.48 12.88
N PRO A 110 0.18 40.36 12.20
CA PRO A 110 -1.12 39.70 12.32
C PRO A 110 -1.46 39.39 13.79
N THR A 111 -2.74 39.56 14.12
CA THR A 111 -3.22 39.41 15.50
C THR A 111 -3.11 37.95 15.92
N ILE A 112 -2.87 37.68 17.21
CA ILE A 112 -2.83 36.31 17.76
C ILE A 112 -4.09 35.50 17.40
N GLU A 113 -5.25 36.16 17.33
CA GLU A 113 -6.50 35.52 16.92
C GLU A 113 -6.50 35.10 15.45
N GLU A 114 -5.99 35.95 14.56
CA GLU A 114 -5.84 35.64 13.14
C GLU A 114 -4.90 34.44 12.96
N LEU A 115 -3.78 34.42 13.68
CA LEU A 115 -2.84 33.30 13.68
C LEU A 115 -3.49 32.02 14.21
N SER A 116 -4.27 32.12 15.28
CA SER A 116 -4.96 30.96 15.86
C SER A 116 -5.96 30.34 14.87
N LYS A 117 -6.70 31.17 14.12
CA LYS A 117 -7.66 30.74 13.11
C LYS A 117 -6.96 30.17 11.87
N MET A 118 -5.90 30.84 11.40
CA MET A 118 -5.14 30.43 10.21
C MET A 118 -4.45 29.06 10.41
N PHE A 119 -3.88 28.81 11.58
CA PHE A 119 -3.18 27.56 11.88
C PHE A 119 -4.04 26.50 12.56
N PHE A 120 -5.32 26.78 12.83
CA PHE A 120 -6.21 25.90 13.58
C PHE A 120 -5.63 25.50 14.95
N THR A 121 -5.02 26.45 15.66
CA THR A 121 -4.39 26.23 16.97
C THR A 121 -4.96 27.15 18.03
N THR A 122 -4.66 26.88 19.30
CA THR A 122 -5.06 27.78 20.39
C THR A 122 -4.14 28.99 20.50
N LYS A 123 -4.69 30.12 20.95
CA LYS A 123 -3.96 31.39 21.13
C LYS A 123 -2.73 31.30 22.04
N HIS A 124 -2.72 30.34 22.97
CA HIS A 124 -1.66 30.21 23.98
C HIS A 124 -0.28 29.88 23.40
N ARG A 125 -0.20 29.32 22.19
CA ARG A 125 1.09 29.03 21.53
C ARG A 125 1.82 30.29 21.05
N PHE A 126 1.09 31.38 20.83
CA PHE A 126 1.62 32.63 20.28
C PHE A 126 2.03 33.65 21.36
N TYR A 127 1.67 33.43 22.62
CA TYR A 127 2.16 34.29 23.70
C TYR A 127 3.67 34.10 23.91
N PRO A 128 4.42 35.18 24.17
CA PRO A 128 5.85 35.09 24.40
C PRO A 128 6.15 34.29 25.66
N LYS A 129 7.25 33.53 25.64
CA LYS A 129 7.73 32.79 26.79
C LYS A 129 8.68 33.66 27.62
N GLY A 130 8.62 33.51 28.93
CA GLY A 130 9.50 34.21 29.86
C GLY A 130 10.98 33.84 29.69
N GLN A 131 11.87 34.72 30.14
CA GLN A 131 13.32 34.61 29.95
C GLN A 131 13.93 33.30 30.50
N TYR A 132 13.41 32.81 31.63
CA TYR A 132 13.88 31.56 32.26
C TYR A 132 13.75 30.35 31.33
N VAL A 133 12.60 30.22 30.64
CA VAL A 133 12.34 29.12 29.72
C VAL A 133 13.25 29.25 28.49
N SER A 134 13.34 30.46 27.92
CA SER A 134 14.15 30.73 26.73
C SER A 134 15.64 30.43 26.93
N ARG A 135 16.19 30.67 28.12
CA ARG A 135 17.60 30.37 28.45
C ARG A 135 17.90 28.87 28.56
N ARG A 136 16.90 28.04 28.90
CA ARG A 136 17.06 26.59 29.05
C ARG A 136 16.88 25.82 27.74
N ILE A 137 16.47 26.50 26.68
CA ILE A 137 16.38 25.90 25.36
C ILE A 137 17.81 25.58 24.89
N ASN A 138 18.05 24.30 24.57
CA ASN A 138 19.29 23.91 23.94
C ASN A 138 19.35 24.52 22.53
N LYS A 139 20.27 25.47 22.30
CA LYS A 139 20.44 26.15 21.02
C LYS A 139 21.11 25.27 19.95
N LYS A 140 21.79 24.21 20.37
CA LYS A 140 22.51 23.28 19.50
C LYS A 140 22.20 21.84 19.93
N PRO A 141 20.95 21.38 19.74
CA PRO A 141 20.64 19.98 19.98
C PRO A 141 21.44 19.10 19.01
N PRO A 142 21.84 17.88 19.42
CA PRO A 142 22.45 16.93 18.50
C PRO A 142 21.46 16.62 17.38
N LYS A 143 21.89 16.75 16.12
CA LYS A 143 21.06 16.38 14.97
C LYS A 143 21.13 14.87 14.78
N ASP A 144 19.98 14.20 14.78
CA ASP A 144 19.86 12.81 14.31
C ASP A 144 19.45 12.81 12.82
N ARG A 145 20.15 12.00 12.02
CA ARG A 145 20.09 11.85 10.53
C ARG A 145 19.88 13.14 9.73
#